data_AF-A0A3D9BSR1-F1
#
_entry.id   AF-A0A3D9BSR1-F1
#
_cell.length_a   1.000
_cell.length_b   1.000
_cell.length_c   1.000
_cell.angle_alpha   90.00
_cell.angle_beta   90.00
_cell.angle_gamma   90.00
#
_symmetry.space_group_name_H-M   'P 1'
#
loop_
_entity.id
_entity.type
_entity.pdbx_description
1 polymer ?
#
loop_
_entity_poly.entity_id
_entity_poly.type
_entity_poly.pdbx_seq_one_letter_code
_entity_poly.pdbx_strand_id
1 'polypeptide(L)'
;MKKIFVLSFISVGYFLNAQSLSNSPYATYGIGDVKYDNTIETSSMGGISTAFISDFSSNFNFGNPANNSNFELTSIKLEATNENNYFKTDYNNTKSTKHSTYLSNISIAFPISSKIKMGFLYQPYSSKSYEVIHDETINGIINRNVFKGSGTLNTAQLALSYKINSQFAVGARANYYFGNLYDLNEFSTSTAELTNGYETKNSIKNFNFTLGTSYQSIDTRTDRKLTIGATATFGNTSNMNTNYINSTYYYSDVDTKAGETIIEQKNTSSNNLLPLQASVGVGYGSENHWFLSGQIDYKKGESISYFGNTFDYQDSYRISAGGWYLPNYNNFRSYFSRVVYRYGAFYEKGSLEIAGNSINKFGISGGVMLPFKTSSITRMSGLEIGVELGKRGTLKNNLINQNFVNLKVGFNFADRWFRKQLYN
;
A
#
# COMPACT_ATOMS: atom_id res chain seq x y z
N MET A 1 -29.58 7.91 7.96
CA MET A 1 -28.71 6.80 7.52
C MET A 1 -28.80 6.54 6.01
N LYS A 2 -29.98 6.28 5.43
CA LYS A 2 -30.11 5.98 3.98
C LYS A 2 -29.50 7.04 3.03
N LYS A 3 -29.73 8.33 3.25
CA LYS A 3 -29.23 9.40 2.34
C LYS A 3 -27.69 9.57 2.36
N ILE A 4 -27.05 9.50 3.54
CA ILE A 4 -25.59 9.62 3.69
C ILE A 4 -24.89 8.38 3.14
N PHE A 5 -25.44 7.19 3.41
CA PHE A 5 -24.92 5.92 2.89
C PHE A 5 -24.98 5.87 1.35
N VAL A 6 -26.09 6.33 0.76
CA VAL A 6 -26.25 6.43 -0.70
C VAL A 6 -25.27 7.44 -1.29
N LEU A 7 -25.07 8.60 -0.65
CA LEU A 7 -24.08 9.59 -1.12
C LEU A 7 -22.65 9.03 -1.10
N SER A 8 -22.26 8.32 -0.04
CA SER A 8 -20.96 7.64 0.04
C SER A 8 -20.78 6.60 -1.08
N PHE A 9 -21.81 5.80 -1.39
CA PHE A 9 -21.76 4.83 -2.49
C PHE A 9 -21.70 5.50 -3.88
N ILE A 10 -22.42 6.61 -4.08
CA ILE A 10 -22.39 7.37 -5.34
C ILE A 10 -21.01 8.01 -5.54
N SER A 11 -20.41 8.60 -4.48
CA SER A 11 -19.05 9.14 -4.55
C SER A 11 -18.01 8.05 -4.85
N VAL A 12 -18.13 6.86 -4.24
CA VAL A 12 -17.28 5.70 -4.56
C VAL A 12 -17.43 5.28 -6.03
N GLY A 13 -18.65 5.32 -6.58
CA GLY A 13 -18.92 5.01 -8.00
C GLY A 13 -18.22 5.94 -9.00
N TYR A 14 -18.08 7.23 -8.68
CA TYR A 14 -17.32 8.18 -9.51
C TYR A 14 -15.81 7.88 -9.53
N PHE A 15 -15.25 7.38 -8.42
CA PHE A 15 -13.84 6.98 -8.35
C PHE A 15 -13.52 5.71 -9.15
N LEU A 16 -14.51 4.86 -9.46
CA LEU A 16 -14.27 3.62 -10.19
C LEU A 16 -13.90 3.84 -11.67
N ASN A 17 -14.33 4.96 -12.28
CA ASN A 17 -14.18 5.23 -13.71
C ASN A 17 -12.86 5.95 -14.10
N ALA A 18 -12.00 6.31 -13.15
CA ALA A 18 -10.78 7.09 -13.41
C ALA A 18 -9.51 6.55 -12.70
N GLN A 19 -9.42 5.23 -12.55
CA GLN A 19 -8.32 4.60 -11.83
C GLN A 19 -7.06 4.47 -12.71
N SER A 20 -6.24 5.52 -12.75
CA SER A 20 -4.80 5.38 -13.05
C SER A 20 -4.10 5.06 -11.73
N LEU A 21 -3.59 3.84 -11.55
CA LEU A 21 -3.07 3.35 -10.27
C LEU A 21 -1.58 3.60 -10.04
N SER A 22 -0.82 4.03 -11.06
CA SER A 22 0.62 4.30 -10.95
C SER A 22 1.03 5.47 -11.82
N ASN A 23 2.08 6.15 -11.37
CA ASN A 23 2.60 7.36 -11.99
C ASN A 23 4.10 7.56 -11.77
N SER A 24 4.81 6.56 -11.22
CA SER A 24 6.25 6.68 -10.95
C SER A 24 7.07 6.04 -12.07
N PRO A 25 8.09 6.73 -12.62
CA PRO A 25 9.06 6.12 -13.52
C PRO A 25 9.80 4.93 -12.90
N TYR A 26 9.85 4.84 -11.56
CA TYR A 26 10.41 3.68 -10.88
C TYR A 26 9.55 2.41 -11.00
N ALA A 27 8.32 2.52 -11.52
CA ALA A 27 7.45 1.38 -11.79
C ALA A 27 7.96 0.49 -12.94
N THR A 28 8.95 0.93 -13.72
CA THR A 28 9.61 0.11 -14.75
C THR A 28 10.30 -1.12 -14.16
N TYR A 29 10.71 -1.07 -12.88
CA TYR A 29 11.46 -2.15 -12.25
C TYR A 29 10.57 -3.18 -11.55
N GLY A 30 10.89 -4.47 -11.74
CA GLY A 30 10.24 -5.59 -11.06
C GLY A 30 8.72 -5.61 -11.20
N ILE A 31 8.02 -5.71 -10.06
CA ILE A 31 6.55 -5.79 -9.99
C ILE A 31 5.83 -4.42 -10.02
N GLY A 32 6.53 -3.35 -10.36
CA GLY A 32 5.98 -1.99 -10.39
C GLY A 32 6.21 -1.17 -9.12
N ASP A 33 5.52 -0.03 -9.04
CA ASP A 33 5.59 0.85 -7.87
C ASP A 33 4.79 0.23 -6.72
N VAL A 34 5.51 -0.26 -5.70
CA VAL A 34 4.90 -0.86 -4.51
C VAL A 34 4.19 0.23 -3.71
N LYS A 35 2.88 0.07 -3.56
CA LYS A 35 2.05 0.89 -2.68
C LYS A 35 2.24 0.39 -1.27
N TYR A 36 2.60 1.30 -0.37
CA TYR A 36 2.84 0.92 1.02
C TYR A 36 1.52 0.45 1.67
N ASP A 37 1.47 -0.83 2.03
CA ASP A 37 0.31 -1.58 2.56
C ASP A 37 -0.08 -1.08 3.95
N ASN A 38 -0.77 0.06 4.01
CA ASN A 38 -1.22 0.63 5.27
C ASN A 38 -2.54 1.38 5.13
N THR A 39 -3.41 1.11 6.10
CA THR A 39 -4.65 1.85 6.33
C THR A 39 -4.38 3.33 6.63
N ILE A 40 -5.42 4.17 6.59
CA ILE A 40 -5.29 5.61 6.86
C ILE A 40 -4.69 5.87 8.25
N GLU A 41 -5.11 5.14 9.28
CA GLU A 41 -4.60 5.34 10.64
C GLU A 41 -3.10 5.06 10.71
N THR A 42 -2.69 3.93 10.13
CA THR A 42 -1.31 3.47 10.16
C THR A 42 -0.41 4.41 9.36
N SER A 43 -0.83 4.79 8.15
CA SER A 43 -0.08 5.74 7.32
C SER A 43 -0.01 7.14 7.91
N SER A 44 -1.08 7.60 8.59
CA SER A 44 -1.07 8.89 9.31
C SER A 44 -0.10 8.92 10.50
N MET A 45 0.29 7.76 11.03
CA MET A 45 1.28 7.60 12.11
C MET A 45 2.66 7.18 11.59
N GLY A 46 2.98 7.47 10.33
CA GLY A 46 4.29 7.18 9.75
C GLY A 46 4.49 5.72 9.37
N GLY A 47 3.45 4.89 9.36
CA GLY A 47 3.51 3.47 9.02
C GLY A 47 3.53 2.52 10.23
N ILE A 48 3.29 3.03 11.44
CA ILE A 48 3.38 2.23 12.66
C ILE A 48 2.16 1.33 12.83
N SER A 49 2.38 0.03 12.70
CA SER A 49 1.37 -1.02 12.92
C SER A 49 1.83 -2.07 13.93
N THR A 50 3.14 -2.24 14.12
CA THR A 50 3.71 -3.40 14.84
C THR A 50 3.45 -3.35 16.34
N ALA A 51 3.45 -2.17 16.96
CA ALA A 51 3.15 -1.99 18.38
C ALA A 51 1.92 -1.09 18.61
N PHE A 52 0.99 -1.05 17.67
CA PHE A 52 -0.20 -0.20 17.72
C PHE A 52 -1.48 -1.02 17.92
N ILE A 53 -2.13 -0.83 19.07
CA ILE A 53 -3.48 -1.31 19.38
C ILE A 53 -4.38 -0.09 19.54
N SER A 54 -5.54 -0.08 18.85
CA SER A 54 -6.49 1.03 18.94
C SER A 54 -7.26 1.00 20.26
N ASP A 55 -7.49 2.19 20.85
CA ASP A 55 -8.27 2.35 22.09
C ASP A 55 -9.70 2.82 21.84
N PHE A 56 -9.91 3.59 20.76
CA PHE A 56 -11.11 4.40 20.56
C PHE A 56 -11.91 4.01 19.32
N SER A 57 -11.30 3.25 18.41
CA SER A 57 -11.94 2.78 17.18
C SER A 57 -11.86 1.26 17.10
N SER A 58 -12.95 0.64 16.63
CA SER A 58 -12.93 -0.77 16.26
C SER A 58 -12.27 -0.91 14.89
N ASN A 59 -10.97 -0.66 14.83
CA ASN A 59 -10.16 -0.76 13.63
C ASN A 59 -9.29 -1.99 13.74
N PHE A 60 -9.38 -2.88 12.75
CA PHE A 60 -8.59 -4.09 12.71
C PHE A 60 -7.21 -3.79 12.13
N ASN A 61 -6.16 -4.09 12.89
CA ASN A 61 -4.77 -3.96 12.48
C ASN A 61 -4.34 -5.21 11.68
N PHE A 62 -4.26 -5.05 10.36
CA PHE A 62 -3.76 -6.09 9.46
C PHE A 62 -2.23 -6.16 9.43
N GLY A 63 -1.53 -5.06 9.72
CA GLY A 63 -0.07 -5.00 9.72
C GLY A 63 0.57 -5.86 10.81
N ASN A 64 -0.02 -5.89 12.00
CA ASN A 64 0.24 -6.90 13.02
C ASN A 64 -1.06 -7.57 13.45
N PRO A 65 -1.35 -8.81 12.99
CA PRO A 65 -2.60 -9.49 13.32
C PRO A 65 -2.79 -9.74 14.83
N ALA A 66 -1.73 -9.71 15.65
CA ALA A 66 -1.83 -9.83 17.10
C ALA A 66 -2.41 -8.57 17.79
N ASN A 67 -2.32 -7.40 17.15
CA ASN A 67 -2.71 -6.10 17.74
C ASN A 67 -4.22 -5.79 17.66
N ASN A 68 -5.05 -6.81 17.87
CA ASN A 68 -6.51 -6.69 17.75
C ASN A 68 -7.24 -7.05 19.05
N SER A 69 -6.55 -7.06 20.19
CA SER A 69 -7.11 -7.44 21.50
C SER A 69 -8.32 -6.59 21.92
N ASN A 70 -8.35 -5.31 21.54
CA ASN A 70 -9.39 -4.34 21.88
C ASN A 70 -10.47 -4.22 20.80
N PHE A 71 -10.44 -5.07 19.77
CA PHE A 71 -11.42 -5.05 18.69
C PHE A 71 -12.73 -5.70 19.13
N GLU A 72 -13.77 -4.90 19.37
CA GLU A 72 -15.03 -5.36 19.97
C GLU A 72 -16.25 -5.28 19.06
N LEU A 73 -16.18 -4.60 17.91
CA LEU A 73 -17.30 -4.41 17.00
C LEU A 73 -16.94 -4.89 15.61
N THR A 74 -17.95 -5.38 14.89
CA THR A 74 -17.78 -5.62 13.46
C THR A 74 -17.55 -4.30 12.75
N SER A 75 -16.50 -4.21 11.95
CA SER A 75 -16.12 -2.99 11.24
C SER A 75 -16.09 -3.22 9.74
N ILE A 76 -16.57 -2.25 8.97
CA ILE A 76 -16.36 -2.14 7.52
C ILE A 76 -15.62 -0.85 7.26
N LYS A 77 -14.53 -0.94 6.50
CA LYS A 77 -13.76 0.22 6.04
C LYS A 77 -13.65 0.27 4.54
N LEU A 78 -13.76 1.49 4.02
CA LEU A 78 -13.54 1.83 2.63
C LEU A 78 -12.62 3.04 2.59
N GLU A 79 -11.50 2.94 1.90
CA GLU A 79 -10.49 4.01 1.81
C GLU A 79 -10.13 4.27 0.35
N ALA A 80 -10.05 5.55 -0.01
CA ALA A 80 -9.53 6.01 -1.28
C ALA A 80 -8.26 6.85 -1.04
N THR A 81 -7.30 6.71 -1.94
CA THR A 81 -6.05 7.47 -1.94
C THR A 81 -5.96 8.29 -3.22
N ASN A 82 -5.55 9.54 -3.07
CA ASN A 82 -5.13 10.43 -4.14
C ASN A 82 -3.63 10.70 -3.98
N GLU A 83 -2.82 10.29 -4.96
CA GLU A 83 -1.38 10.50 -4.99
C GLU A 83 -1.03 11.59 -6.00
N ASN A 84 -0.28 12.59 -5.56
CA ASN A 84 0.24 13.67 -6.40
C ASN A 84 1.76 13.60 -6.39
N ASN A 85 2.36 13.35 -7.55
CA ASN A 85 3.80 13.17 -7.68
C ASN A 85 4.39 14.25 -8.57
N TYR A 86 5.47 14.86 -8.10
CA TYR A 86 6.23 15.90 -8.78
C TYR A 86 7.65 15.39 -9.01
N PHE A 87 7.97 15.10 -10.27
CA PHE A 87 9.25 14.56 -10.70
C PHE A 87 10.16 15.66 -11.21
N LYS A 88 11.44 15.56 -10.85
CA LYS A 88 12.53 16.36 -11.40
C LYS A 88 13.73 15.46 -11.72
N THR A 89 14.40 15.73 -12.83
CA THR A 89 15.74 15.22 -13.13
C THR A 89 16.61 16.36 -13.66
N ASP A 90 17.92 16.27 -13.45
CA ASP A 90 18.90 17.20 -14.04
C ASP A 90 19.19 16.84 -15.51
N TYR A 91 18.72 15.68 -16.00
CA TYR A 91 18.70 15.36 -17.43
C TYR A 91 17.75 16.29 -18.19
N ASN A 92 18.32 17.17 -19.00
CA ASN A 92 17.61 18.22 -19.74
C ASN A 92 16.71 19.11 -18.86
N ASN A 93 16.98 19.18 -17.55
CA ASN A 93 16.14 19.89 -16.56
C ASN A 93 14.65 19.52 -16.62
N THR A 94 14.34 18.27 -16.97
CA THR A 94 12.97 17.81 -17.16
C THR A 94 12.17 17.80 -15.85
N LYS A 95 10.93 18.29 -15.92
CA LYS A 95 9.94 18.24 -14.83
C LYS A 95 8.68 17.55 -15.33
N SER A 96 8.04 16.78 -14.46
CA SER A 96 6.77 16.12 -14.78
C SER A 96 5.89 16.04 -13.55
N THR A 97 4.59 16.20 -13.72
CA THR A 97 3.60 16.07 -12.66
C THR A 97 2.63 14.97 -13.05
N LYS A 98 2.29 14.10 -12.09
CA LYS A 98 1.36 13.01 -12.30
C LYS A 98 0.43 12.84 -11.11
N HIS A 99 -0.83 12.48 -11.39
CA HIS A 99 -1.91 12.38 -10.42
C HIS A 99 -2.61 11.02 -10.55
N SER A 100 -2.83 10.35 -9.42
CA SER A 100 -3.49 9.05 -9.35
C SER A 100 -4.56 9.09 -8.28
N THR A 101 -5.74 8.54 -8.56
CA THR A 101 -6.78 8.36 -7.55
C THR A 101 -7.32 6.94 -7.66
N TYR A 102 -7.38 6.24 -6.53
CA TYR A 102 -7.83 4.86 -6.52
C TYR A 102 -8.40 4.43 -5.17
N LEU A 103 -9.16 3.35 -5.19
CA LEU A 103 -9.62 2.69 -3.98
C LEU A 103 -8.46 1.91 -3.36
N SER A 104 -7.94 2.40 -2.24
CA SER A 104 -6.72 1.89 -1.62
C SER A 104 -6.96 0.80 -0.59
N ASN A 105 -8.17 0.69 -0.03
CA ASN A 105 -8.48 -0.35 0.95
C ASN A 105 -9.98 -0.64 1.00
N ILE A 106 -10.34 -1.92 1.01
CA ILE A 106 -11.63 -2.40 1.48
C ILE A 106 -11.34 -3.43 2.57
N SER A 107 -11.91 -3.27 3.76
CA SER A 107 -11.79 -4.30 4.78
C SER A 107 -13.08 -4.51 5.57
N ILE A 108 -13.24 -5.74 6.02
CA ILE A 108 -14.31 -6.15 6.93
C ILE A 108 -13.70 -7.01 8.03
N ALA A 109 -14.05 -6.75 9.29
CA ALA A 109 -13.51 -7.48 10.41
C ALA A 109 -14.57 -7.77 11.46
N PHE A 110 -14.43 -8.91 12.13
CA PHE A 110 -15.41 -9.52 13.02
C PHE A 110 -14.77 -9.91 14.36
N PRO A 111 -15.36 -9.50 15.49
CA PRO A 111 -14.97 -9.97 16.81
C PRO A 111 -15.68 -11.30 17.11
N ILE A 112 -15.21 -12.40 16.52
CA ILE A 112 -15.84 -13.73 16.61
C ILE A 112 -16.10 -14.16 18.07
N SER A 113 -15.17 -13.85 18.96
CA SER A 113 -15.36 -13.99 20.41
C SER A 113 -14.59 -12.90 21.18
N SER A 114 -14.60 -12.98 22.52
CA SER A 114 -13.75 -12.13 23.36
C SER A 114 -12.25 -12.38 23.13
N LYS A 115 -11.87 -13.58 22.65
CA LYS A 115 -10.47 -13.96 22.40
C LYS A 115 -10.08 -13.99 20.93
N ILE A 116 -11.01 -14.34 20.03
CA ILE A 116 -10.74 -14.54 18.61
C ILE A 116 -11.32 -13.40 17.80
N LYS A 117 -10.48 -12.77 16.98
CA LYS A 117 -10.87 -11.73 16.01
C LYS A 117 -10.44 -12.16 14.62
N MET A 118 -11.22 -11.80 13.61
CA MET A 118 -10.94 -12.13 12.21
C MET A 118 -11.11 -10.91 11.33
N GLY A 119 -10.28 -10.76 10.31
CA GLY A 119 -10.38 -9.66 9.34
C GLY A 119 -10.11 -10.14 7.92
N PHE A 120 -10.83 -9.56 6.97
CA PHE A 120 -10.57 -9.68 5.54
C PHE A 120 -10.24 -8.30 4.98
N LEU A 121 -9.22 -8.23 4.13
CA LEU A 121 -8.78 -7.00 3.49
C LEU A 121 -8.51 -7.25 2.01
N TYR A 122 -8.91 -6.29 1.18
CA TYR A 122 -8.52 -6.19 -0.22
C TYR A 122 -7.87 -4.84 -0.46
N GLN A 123 -6.77 -4.84 -1.21
CA GLN A 123 -6.15 -3.60 -1.69
C GLN A 123 -5.25 -3.83 -2.90
N PRO A 124 -5.01 -2.80 -3.71
CA PRO A 124 -3.89 -2.79 -4.63
C PRO A 124 -2.55 -2.80 -3.89
N TYR A 125 -1.61 -3.63 -4.34
CA TYR A 125 -0.29 -3.77 -3.72
C TYR A 125 0.81 -3.09 -4.53
N SER A 126 0.81 -3.28 -5.85
CA SER A 126 1.71 -2.57 -6.75
C SER A 126 1.05 -2.35 -8.10
N SER A 127 1.58 -1.38 -8.83
CA SER A 127 1.03 -1.03 -10.14
C SER A 127 2.13 -0.60 -11.10
N LYS A 128 1.92 -0.94 -12.37
CA LYS A 128 2.68 -0.42 -13.50
C LYS A 128 1.76 0.49 -14.31
N SER A 129 2.21 1.71 -14.55
CA SER A 129 1.55 2.67 -15.41
C SER A 129 2.61 3.73 -15.72
N TYR A 130 3.27 3.53 -16.86
CA TYR A 130 4.26 4.44 -17.40
C TYR A 130 4.27 4.32 -18.93
N GLU A 131 4.66 5.41 -19.56
CA GLU A 131 4.94 5.48 -20.98
C GLU A 131 6.11 6.43 -21.16
N VAL A 132 7.21 5.92 -21.71
CA VAL A 132 8.44 6.67 -21.96
C VAL A 132 8.75 6.54 -23.43
N ILE A 133 8.76 7.68 -24.13
CA ILE A 133 9.12 7.76 -25.54
C ILE A 133 10.50 8.39 -25.63
N HIS A 134 11.41 7.71 -26.32
CA HIS A 134 12.75 8.20 -26.60
C HIS A 134 12.96 8.23 -28.11
N ASP A 135 13.03 9.45 -28.64
CA ASP A 135 13.34 9.70 -30.04
C ASP A 135 14.81 10.11 -30.16
N GLU A 136 15.54 9.46 -31.06
CA GLU A 136 16.92 9.78 -31.41
C GLU A 136 17.02 9.93 -32.94
N THR A 137 17.71 10.96 -33.41
CA THR A 137 17.95 11.14 -34.85
C THR A 137 19.39 10.76 -35.18
N ILE A 138 19.57 9.69 -35.94
CA ILE A 138 20.88 9.21 -36.40
C ILE A 138 20.90 9.28 -37.92
N ASN A 139 21.83 10.02 -38.50
CA ASN A 139 21.98 10.16 -39.96
C ASN A 139 20.69 10.59 -40.69
N GLY A 140 19.88 11.44 -40.06
CA GLY A 140 18.60 11.91 -40.62
C GLY A 140 17.43 10.91 -40.52
N ILE A 141 17.66 9.73 -39.92
CA ILE A 141 16.62 8.74 -39.62
C ILE A 141 16.20 8.93 -38.16
N ILE A 142 14.88 9.02 -37.93
CA ILE A 142 14.32 9.10 -36.58
C ILE A 142 14.10 7.68 -36.08
N ASN A 143 14.84 7.29 -35.05
CA ASN A 143 14.64 6.07 -34.28
C ASN A 143 13.76 6.39 -33.08
N ARG A 144 12.66 5.65 -32.92
CA ARG A 144 11.71 5.81 -31.83
C ARG A 144 11.68 4.56 -30.98
N ASN A 145 11.97 4.71 -29.70
CA ASN A 145 11.78 3.68 -28.68
C ASN A 145 10.61 4.06 -27.77
N VAL A 146 9.62 3.18 -27.65
CA VAL A 146 8.47 3.36 -26.76
C VAL A 146 8.52 2.28 -25.69
N PHE A 147 8.60 2.68 -24.43
CA PHE A 147 8.52 1.78 -23.27
C PHE A 147 7.22 2.02 -22.54
N LYS A 148 6.33 1.03 -22.53
CA LYS A 148 5.01 1.12 -21.90
C LYS A 148 4.84 0.01 -20.89
N GLY A 149 4.46 0.36 -19.67
CA GLY A 149 4.12 -0.59 -18.64
C GLY A 149 2.71 -0.37 -18.13
N SER A 150 1.93 -1.44 -17.98
CA SER A 150 0.56 -1.37 -17.47
C SER A 150 0.21 -2.57 -16.60
N GLY A 151 -0.79 -2.41 -15.73
CA GLY A 151 -1.31 -3.51 -14.91
C GLY A 151 -1.20 -3.24 -13.41
N THR A 152 -1.78 -4.13 -12.63
CA THR A 152 -1.87 -4.00 -11.18
C THR A 152 -1.75 -5.38 -10.54
N LEU A 153 -0.97 -5.44 -9.47
CA LEU A 153 -0.94 -6.56 -8.54
C LEU A 153 -1.78 -6.19 -7.33
N ASN A 154 -2.78 -7.01 -7.03
CA ASN A 154 -3.67 -6.82 -5.88
C ASN A 154 -3.34 -7.82 -4.78
N THR A 155 -3.77 -7.51 -3.56
CA THR A 155 -3.67 -8.40 -2.41
C THR A 155 -5.04 -8.59 -1.79
N ALA A 156 -5.38 -9.85 -1.52
CA ALA A 156 -6.43 -10.25 -0.59
C ALA A 156 -5.79 -10.85 0.67
N GLN A 157 -6.23 -10.44 1.84
CA GLN A 157 -5.68 -10.86 3.12
C GLN A 157 -6.78 -11.45 4.00
N LEU A 158 -6.45 -12.53 4.71
CA LEU A 158 -7.23 -13.07 5.82
C LEU A 158 -6.36 -13.06 7.06
N ALA A 159 -6.80 -12.36 8.11
CA ALA A 159 -6.09 -12.24 9.37
C ALA A 159 -6.91 -12.82 10.53
N LEU A 160 -6.24 -13.50 11.44
CA LEU A 160 -6.76 -14.05 12.68
C LEU A 160 -5.92 -13.55 13.85
N SER A 161 -6.60 -13.11 14.90
CA SER A 161 -6.00 -12.67 16.16
C SER A 161 -6.52 -13.52 17.31
N TYR A 162 -5.63 -13.95 18.20
CA TYR A 162 -5.95 -14.72 19.38
C TYR A 162 -5.34 -14.09 20.63
N LYS A 163 -6.22 -13.64 21.54
CA LYS A 163 -5.85 -13.12 22.85
C LYS A 163 -5.60 -14.28 23.81
N ILE A 164 -4.33 -14.54 24.15
CA ILE A 164 -3.93 -15.63 25.06
C ILE A 164 -4.36 -15.28 26.48
N ASN A 165 -3.97 -14.08 26.93
CA ASN A 165 -4.31 -13.54 28.24
C ASN A 165 -4.56 -12.02 28.14
N SER A 166 -4.68 -11.32 29.27
CA SER A 166 -4.95 -9.87 29.28
C SER A 166 -3.85 -9.04 28.61
N GLN A 167 -2.61 -9.52 28.59
CA GLN A 167 -1.42 -8.79 28.14
C GLN A 167 -0.84 -9.32 26.84
N PHE A 168 -0.96 -10.62 26.57
CA PHE A 168 -0.32 -11.27 25.43
C PHE A 168 -1.32 -11.73 24.38
N ALA A 169 -1.03 -11.41 23.13
CA ALA A 169 -1.79 -11.84 21.96
C ALA A 169 -0.87 -12.31 20.84
N VAL A 170 -1.39 -13.22 20.03
CA VAL A 170 -0.74 -13.73 18.82
C VAL A 170 -1.68 -13.59 17.64
N GLY A 171 -1.14 -13.56 16.44
CA GLY A 171 -1.95 -13.52 15.24
C GLY A 171 -1.23 -14.12 14.04
N ALA A 172 -2.03 -14.50 13.06
CA ALA A 172 -1.57 -14.98 11.77
C ALA A 172 -2.37 -14.30 10.66
N ARG A 173 -1.72 -14.02 9.54
CA ARG A 173 -2.34 -13.46 8.35
C ARG A 173 -1.85 -14.20 7.12
N ALA A 174 -2.76 -14.69 6.31
CA ALA A 174 -2.47 -15.20 4.98
C ALA A 174 -2.69 -14.09 3.96
N ASN A 175 -1.72 -13.88 3.06
CA ASN A 175 -1.81 -12.88 2.00
C ASN A 175 -1.75 -13.58 0.65
N TYR A 176 -2.71 -13.28 -0.21
CA TYR A 176 -2.78 -13.76 -1.59
C TYR A 176 -2.58 -12.59 -2.55
N TYR A 177 -1.50 -12.64 -3.32
CA TYR A 177 -1.17 -11.66 -4.34
C TYR A 177 -1.58 -12.18 -5.70
N PHE A 178 -2.31 -11.38 -6.46
CA PHE A 178 -2.80 -11.77 -7.77
C PHE A 178 -2.93 -10.58 -8.72
N GLY A 179 -2.56 -10.79 -9.97
CA GLY A 179 -2.63 -9.74 -10.98
C GLY A 179 -1.83 -10.07 -12.22
N ASN A 180 -1.94 -9.18 -13.20
CA ASN A 180 -1.15 -9.24 -14.42
C ASN A 180 -0.40 -7.92 -14.57
N LEU A 181 0.87 -8.03 -14.92
CA LEU A 181 1.73 -6.90 -15.28
C LEU A 181 2.15 -7.09 -16.74
N TYR A 182 2.04 -6.01 -17.51
CA TYR A 182 2.34 -5.96 -18.91
C TYR A 182 3.43 -4.93 -19.14
N ASP A 183 4.39 -5.30 -19.98
CA ASP A 183 5.42 -4.41 -20.46
C ASP A 183 5.53 -4.60 -21.96
N LEU A 184 5.58 -3.49 -22.67
CA LEU A 184 5.69 -3.40 -24.12
C LEU A 184 6.84 -2.45 -24.44
N ASN A 185 7.85 -2.96 -25.13
CA ASN A 185 8.91 -2.15 -25.69
C ASN A 185 8.80 -2.19 -27.21
N GLU A 186 8.65 -1.03 -27.83
CA GLU A 186 8.55 -0.91 -29.27
C GLU A 186 9.73 -0.14 -29.82
N PHE A 187 10.25 -0.61 -30.93
CA PHE A 187 11.26 0.05 -31.72
C PHE A 187 10.75 0.24 -33.14
N SER A 188 10.78 1.49 -33.61
CA SER A 188 10.45 1.84 -34.99
C SER A 188 11.43 2.88 -35.54
N THR A 189 11.54 2.92 -36.86
CA THR A 189 12.37 3.91 -37.57
C THR A 189 11.52 4.63 -38.60
N SER A 190 11.80 5.90 -38.87
CA SER A 190 11.04 6.69 -39.85
C SER A 190 11.05 6.13 -41.29
N THR A 191 11.97 5.21 -41.59
CA THR A 191 12.12 4.58 -42.91
C THR A 191 11.55 3.15 -42.97
N ALA A 192 11.14 2.57 -41.85
CA ALA A 192 10.61 1.22 -41.79
C ALA A 192 9.08 1.23 -41.65
N GLU A 193 8.40 0.40 -42.44
CA GLU A 193 6.94 0.24 -42.36
C GLU A 193 6.49 -0.56 -41.13
N LEU A 194 7.37 -1.44 -40.63
CA LEU A 194 7.09 -2.32 -39.50
C LEU A 194 7.77 -1.80 -38.22
N THR A 195 7.03 -1.92 -37.11
CA THR A 195 7.50 -1.74 -35.75
C THR A 195 7.88 -3.11 -35.19
N ASN A 196 9.00 -3.17 -34.46
CA ASN A 196 9.39 -4.35 -33.71
C ASN A 196 8.93 -4.19 -32.26
N GLY A 197 8.18 -5.17 -31.75
CA GLY A 197 7.59 -5.14 -30.41
C GLY A 197 8.08 -6.30 -29.55
N TYR A 198 8.45 -5.97 -28.33
CA TYR A 198 8.80 -6.92 -27.28
C TYR A 198 7.75 -6.83 -26.17
N GLU A 199 6.87 -7.82 -26.12
CA GLU A 199 5.81 -7.91 -25.13
C GLU A 199 6.19 -8.89 -24.02
N THR A 200 5.88 -8.52 -22.79
CA THR A 200 6.01 -9.41 -21.65
C THR A 200 4.79 -9.29 -20.75
N LYS A 201 4.13 -10.42 -20.54
CA LYS A 201 3.01 -10.58 -19.62
C LYS A 201 3.46 -11.44 -18.44
N ASN A 202 3.41 -10.86 -17.25
CA ASN A 202 3.65 -11.57 -16.00
C ASN A 202 2.34 -11.78 -15.27
N SER A 203 1.89 -13.03 -15.22
CA SER A 203 0.75 -13.45 -14.42
C SER A 203 1.25 -13.95 -13.08
N ILE A 204 0.92 -13.20 -12.03
CA ILE A 204 1.41 -13.46 -10.67
C ILE A 204 0.27 -14.07 -9.85
N LYS A 205 0.56 -15.19 -9.21
CA LYS A 205 -0.23 -15.77 -8.12
C LYS A 205 0.73 -16.20 -7.02
N ASN A 206 0.62 -15.58 -5.85
CA ASN A 206 1.53 -15.87 -4.75
C ASN A 206 0.82 -15.87 -3.40
N PHE A 207 1.20 -16.79 -2.52
CA PHE A 207 0.84 -16.75 -1.11
C PHE A 207 2.06 -16.51 -0.24
N ASN A 208 1.88 -15.68 0.79
CA ASN A 208 2.77 -15.60 1.93
C ASN A 208 1.97 -15.52 3.24
N PHE A 209 2.66 -15.66 4.35
CA PHE A 209 2.08 -15.70 5.68
C PHE A 209 2.82 -14.74 6.60
N THR A 210 2.08 -13.91 7.34
CA THR A 210 2.60 -13.06 8.40
C THR A 210 2.20 -13.64 9.75
N LEU A 211 3.16 -13.89 10.63
CA LEU A 211 2.91 -14.11 12.05
C LEU A 211 3.15 -12.83 12.82
N GLY A 212 2.36 -12.61 13.87
CA GLY A 212 2.45 -11.46 14.73
C GLY A 212 2.37 -11.84 16.19
N THR A 213 3.05 -11.08 17.04
CA THR A 213 2.95 -11.15 18.50
C THR A 213 2.79 -9.76 19.07
N SER A 214 2.14 -9.68 20.24
CA SER A 214 1.93 -8.43 20.95
C SER A 214 1.92 -8.66 22.45
N TYR A 215 2.60 -7.79 23.17
CA TYR A 215 2.56 -7.67 24.61
C TYR A 215 2.14 -6.25 24.98
N GLN A 216 1.02 -6.11 25.69
CA GLN A 216 0.54 -4.85 26.21
C GLN A 216 0.35 -4.95 27.73
N SER A 217 1.05 -4.09 28.47
CA SER A 217 0.82 -3.90 29.90
C SER A 217 0.15 -2.57 30.13
N ILE A 218 -0.93 -2.58 30.93
CA ILE A 218 -1.69 -1.41 31.32
C ILE A 218 -1.60 -1.30 32.84
N ASP A 219 -1.09 -0.17 33.33
CA ASP A 219 -1.14 0.19 34.74
C ASP A 219 -2.47 0.90 35.02
N THR A 220 -3.39 0.20 35.67
CA THR A 220 -4.74 0.69 35.98
C THR A 220 -4.78 1.83 36.99
N ARG A 221 -3.66 2.14 37.68
CA ARG A 221 -3.59 3.28 38.61
C ARG A 221 -3.22 4.57 37.90
N THR A 222 -2.46 4.48 36.81
CA THR A 222 -1.92 5.64 36.09
C THR A 222 -2.44 5.77 34.67
N ASP A 223 -3.29 4.83 34.23
CA ASP A 223 -3.78 4.63 32.86
C ASP A 223 -2.66 4.55 31.82
N ARG A 224 -1.44 4.26 32.26
CA ARG A 224 -0.26 4.15 31.40
C ARG A 224 -0.22 2.80 30.74
N LYS A 225 0.10 2.79 29.45
CA LYS A 225 0.25 1.56 28.68
C LYS A 225 1.61 1.49 28.00
N LEU A 226 2.19 0.30 28.04
CA LEU A 226 3.37 -0.09 27.27
C LEU A 226 2.95 -1.19 26.31
N THR A 227 3.29 -1.06 25.03
CA THR A 227 3.01 -2.05 23.99
C THR A 227 4.30 -2.40 23.27
N ILE A 228 4.58 -3.70 23.13
CA ILE A 228 5.69 -4.25 22.36
C ILE A 228 5.08 -5.20 21.35
N GLY A 229 5.55 -5.16 20.11
CA GLY A 229 5.10 -6.10 19.11
C GLY A 229 6.21 -6.49 18.16
N ALA A 230 6.01 -7.63 17.51
CA ALA A 230 6.89 -8.14 16.48
C ALA A 230 6.07 -8.87 15.42
N THR A 231 6.50 -8.78 14.16
CA THR A 231 5.93 -9.52 13.04
C THR A 231 7.02 -10.14 12.18
N ALA A 232 6.69 -11.26 11.55
CA ALA A 232 7.53 -11.91 10.56
C ALA A 232 6.65 -12.40 9.41
N THR A 233 6.95 -11.97 8.19
CA THR A 233 6.30 -12.43 6.97
C THR A 233 7.25 -13.35 6.22
N PHE A 234 6.80 -14.56 5.96
CA PHE A 234 7.54 -15.62 5.31
C PHE A 234 6.59 -16.46 4.43
N GLY A 235 7.15 -17.44 3.73
CA GLY A 235 6.39 -18.26 2.80
C GLY A 235 6.31 -17.58 1.43
N ASN A 236 6.60 -18.36 0.40
CA ASN A 236 6.60 -17.90 -0.97
C ASN A 236 6.23 -19.10 -1.83
N THR A 237 4.93 -19.30 -2.06
CA THR A 237 4.43 -20.31 -3.00
C THR A 237 4.17 -19.65 -4.36
N SER A 238 5.08 -18.77 -4.79
CA SER A 238 4.93 -17.98 -6.01
C SER A 238 4.94 -18.87 -7.22
N ASN A 239 3.87 -18.78 -8.02
CA ASN A 239 3.89 -19.16 -9.42
C ASN A 239 3.77 -17.87 -10.24
N MET A 240 4.91 -17.33 -10.69
CA MET A 240 4.92 -16.28 -11.70
C MET A 240 5.09 -16.93 -13.06
N ASN A 241 4.07 -16.84 -13.91
CA ASN A 241 4.18 -17.24 -15.30
C ASN A 241 4.44 -16.01 -16.17
N THR A 242 5.58 -16.02 -16.86
CA THR A 242 6.00 -14.94 -17.76
C THR A 242 5.89 -15.44 -19.19
N ASN A 243 5.03 -14.80 -19.98
CA ASN A 243 4.93 -15.00 -21.43
C ASN A 243 5.62 -13.82 -22.12
N TYR A 244 6.64 -14.13 -22.91
CA TYR A 244 7.40 -13.18 -23.71
C TYR A 244 7.13 -13.43 -25.19
N ILE A 245 6.82 -12.36 -25.92
CA ILE A 245 6.57 -12.39 -27.36
C ILE A 245 7.43 -11.30 -28.02
N ASN A 246 8.23 -11.68 -29.00
CA ASN A 246 8.90 -10.77 -29.92
C ASN A 246 8.19 -10.87 -31.27
N SER A 247 7.66 -9.74 -31.76
CA SER A 247 6.93 -9.68 -33.02
C SER A 247 7.25 -8.43 -33.84
N THR A 248 6.88 -8.46 -35.11
CA THR A 248 6.88 -7.30 -36.00
C THR A 248 5.47 -7.06 -36.51
N TYR A 249 5.00 -5.81 -36.47
CA TYR A 249 3.65 -5.42 -36.87
C TYR A 249 3.62 -3.95 -37.32
N TYR A 250 2.51 -3.52 -37.88
CA TYR A 250 2.19 -2.10 -38.07
C TYR A 250 0.87 -1.77 -37.35
N TYR A 251 0.65 -0.48 -37.07
CA TYR A 251 -0.61 -0.01 -36.52
C TYR A 251 -1.57 0.35 -37.65
N SER A 252 -2.81 -0.13 -37.57
CA SER A 252 -3.89 0.30 -38.46
C SER A 252 -4.39 1.71 -38.09
N ASP A 253 -5.26 2.28 -38.91
CA ASP A 253 -5.88 3.61 -38.68
C ASP A 253 -6.68 3.72 -37.37
N VAL A 254 -6.93 2.59 -36.68
CA VAL A 254 -7.67 2.51 -35.42
C VAL A 254 -6.77 2.11 -34.24
N ASP A 255 -5.45 2.32 -34.33
CA ASP A 255 -4.45 1.99 -33.30
C ASP A 255 -4.45 0.50 -32.88
N THR A 256 -4.83 -0.39 -33.79
CA THR A 256 -4.76 -1.85 -33.58
C THR A 256 -3.57 -2.45 -34.33
N LYS A 257 -2.91 -3.43 -33.72
CA LYS A 257 -1.82 -4.17 -34.37
C LYS A 257 -2.36 -4.95 -35.56
N ALA A 258 -1.72 -4.80 -36.71
CA ALA A 258 -2.01 -5.49 -37.95
C ALA A 258 -0.73 -6.06 -38.57
N GLY A 259 -0.87 -7.12 -39.37
CA GLY A 259 0.27 -7.79 -40.00
C GLY A 259 1.28 -8.40 -39.02
N GLU A 260 0.84 -8.78 -37.82
CA GLU A 260 1.74 -9.28 -36.77
C GLU A 260 2.38 -10.61 -37.17
N THR A 261 3.72 -10.63 -37.19
CA THR A 261 4.53 -11.83 -37.35
C THR A 261 5.32 -12.09 -36.07
N ILE A 262 5.11 -13.24 -35.44
CA ILE A 262 5.82 -13.64 -34.22
C ILE A 262 7.17 -14.23 -34.60
N ILE A 263 8.25 -13.61 -34.13
CA ILE A 263 9.64 -14.06 -34.33
C ILE A 263 10.03 -15.07 -33.25
N GLU A 264 9.67 -14.77 -32.00
CA GLU A 264 10.02 -15.61 -30.86
C GLU A 264 8.92 -15.56 -29.80
N GLN A 265 8.65 -16.70 -29.19
CA GLN A 265 7.79 -16.79 -28.02
C GLN A 265 8.42 -17.69 -26.96
N LYS A 266 8.44 -17.20 -25.72
CA LYS A 266 8.99 -17.93 -24.57
C LYS A 266 8.00 -17.88 -23.42
N ASN A 267 7.85 -19.01 -22.74
CA ASN A 267 7.13 -19.09 -21.48
C ASN A 267 8.09 -19.57 -20.40
N THR A 268 8.17 -18.84 -19.29
CA THR A 268 8.98 -19.22 -18.13
C THR A 268 8.16 -19.14 -16.85
N SER A 269 8.44 -20.03 -15.92
CA SER A 269 7.86 -20.01 -14.58
C SER A 269 8.97 -19.72 -13.57
N SER A 270 8.73 -18.77 -12.67
CA SER A 270 9.66 -18.43 -11.60
C SER A 270 9.00 -18.52 -10.22
N ASN A 271 9.77 -19.08 -9.29
CA ASN A 271 9.41 -19.25 -7.89
C ASN A 271 10.39 -18.39 -7.08
N ASN A 272 9.92 -17.24 -6.58
CA ASN A 272 10.49 -16.42 -5.49
C ASN A 272 10.29 -14.93 -5.80
N LEU A 273 9.07 -14.42 -5.54
CA LEU A 273 8.76 -13.01 -5.80
C LEU A 273 8.79 -12.09 -4.58
N LEU A 274 8.54 -12.62 -3.38
CA LEU A 274 8.37 -11.79 -2.19
C LEU A 274 9.35 -12.17 -1.08
N PRO A 275 10.14 -11.21 -0.60
CA PRO A 275 11.15 -11.45 0.41
C PRO A 275 10.58 -11.59 1.81
N LEU A 276 11.38 -12.27 2.64
CA LEU A 276 11.26 -12.27 4.10
C LEU A 276 11.21 -10.83 4.61
N GLN A 277 10.20 -10.55 5.44
CA GLN A 277 10.04 -9.26 6.12
C GLN A 277 9.91 -9.50 7.61
N ALA A 278 10.51 -8.63 8.41
CA ALA A 278 10.37 -8.66 9.86
C ALA A 278 10.24 -7.24 10.39
N SER A 279 9.40 -7.05 11.39
CA SER A 279 9.22 -5.76 12.03
C SER A 279 9.22 -5.91 13.55
N VAL A 280 9.79 -4.93 14.23
CA VAL A 280 9.73 -4.79 15.70
C VAL A 280 9.30 -3.38 16.05
N GLY A 281 8.50 -3.25 17.09
CA GLY A 281 8.00 -1.96 17.54
C GLY A 281 7.81 -1.89 19.04
N VAL A 282 7.89 -0.66 19.55
CA VAL A 282 7.56 -0.32 20.94
C VAL A 282 6.69 0.91 20.95
N GLY A 283 5.74 0.96 21.87
CA GLY A 283 4.83 2.08 22.05
C GLY A 283 4.52 2.32 23.52
N TYR A 284 4.37 3.59 23.88
CA TYR A 284 4.02 4.03 25.21
C TYR A 284 2.95 5.11 25.15
N GLY A 285 2.03 5.12 26.11
CA GLY A 285 0.95 6.08 26.10
C GLY A 285 0.09 6.06 27.34
N SER A 286 -1.03 6.75 27.23
CA SER A 286 -2.11 6.77 28.20
C SER A 286 -3.40 6.36 27.49
N GLU A 287 -4.17 5.45 28.09
CA GLU A 287 -5.44 5.01 27.51
C GLU A 287 -6.35 6.20 27.19
N ASN A 288 -6.92 6.20 25.99
CA ASN A 288 -7.88 7.21 25.52
C ASN A 288 -7.40 8.67 25.55
N HIS A 289 -6.09 8.92 25.64
CA HIS A 289 -5.55 10.28 25.72
C HIS A 289 -4.39 10.52 24.76
N TRP A 290 -3.32 9.73 24.81
CA TRP A 290 -2.22 9.86 23.85
C TRP A 290 -1.41 8.58 23.74
N PHE A 291 -0.70 8.46 22.62
CA PHE A 291 0.19 7.34 22.36
C PHE A 291 1.33 7.77 21.45
N LEU A 292 2.52 7.24 21.71
CA LEU A 292 3.72 7.41 20.90
C LEU A 292 4.34 6.03 20.67
N SER A 293 4.87 5.79 19.48
CA SER A 293 5.53 4.54 19.13
C SER A 293 6.67 4.75 18.13
N GLY A 294 7.64 3.84 18.19
CA GLY A 294 8.68 3.67 17.19
C GLY A 294 8.65 2.24 16.63
N GLN A 295 9.02 2.11 15.35
CA GLN A 295 9.04 0.85 14.63
C GLN A 295 10.24 0.77 13.69
N ILE A 296 10.82 -0.42 13.58
CA ILE A 296 11.82 -0.75 12.57
C ILE A 296 11.29 -1.92 11.75
N ASP A 297 11.30 -1.74 10.43
CA ASP A 297 10.98 -2.78 9.46
C ASP A 297 12.27 -3.17 8.72
N TYR A 298 12.47 -4.47 8.54
CA TYR A 298 13.53 -5.05 7.72
C TYR A 298 12.90 -5.90 6.63
N LYS A 299 13.39 -5.74 5.40
CA LYS A 299 12.97 -6.54 4.26
C LYS A 299 14.22 -6.99 3.51
N LYS A 300 14.36 -8.31 3.41
CA LYS A 300 15.49 -8.94 2.73
C LYS A 300 15.47 -8.59 1.24
N GLY A 301 16.64 -8.36 0.66
CA GLY A 301 16.85 -8.25 -0.77
C GLY A 301 16.68 -9.60 -1.47
N GLU A 302 16.16 -9.58 -2.69
CA GLU A 302 16.03 -10.76 -3.54
C GLU A 302 16.43 -10.43 -4.97
N SER A 303 17.10 -11.37 -5.63
CA SER A 303 17.41 -11.27 -7.06
C SER A 303 16.20 -11.71 -7.86
N ILE A 304 15.61 -10.79 -8.63
CA ILE A 304 14.48 -11.09 -9.50
C ILE A 304 14.98 -11.05 -10.94
N SER A 305 14.90 -12.18 -11.63
CA SER A 305 15.13 -12.23 -13.06
C SER A 305 13.90 -11.73 -13.80
N TYR A 306 14.05 -10.62 -14.52
CA TYR A 306 13.01 -9.97 -15.31
C TYR A 306 13.56 -9.68 -16.70
N PHE A 307 12.92 -10.20 -17.75
CA PHE A 307 13.43 -10.14 -19.14
C PHE A 307 14.82 -10.75 -19.36
N GLY A 308 15.19 -11.78 -18.60
CA GLY A 308 16.55 -12.35 -18.68
C GLY A 308 17.64 -11.46 -18.07
N ASN A 309 17.30 -10.25 -17.60
CA ASN A 309 18.16 -9.42 -16.77
C ASN A 309 17.87 -9.74 -15.29
N THR A 310 18.92 -10.02 -14.52
CA THR A 310 18.80 -10.20 -13.08
C THR A 310 18.89 -8.85 -12.40
N PHE A 311 17.82 -8.45 -11.72
CA PHE A 311 17.82 -7.27 -10.85
C PHE A 311 18.06 -7.71 -9.41
N ASP A 312 19.22 -7.31 -8.87
CA ASP A 312 19.57 -7.58 -7.48
C ASP A 312 18.99 -6.49 -6.58
N TYR A 313 17.88 -6.80 -5.93
CA TYR A 313 17.36 -5.93 -4.88
C TYR A 313 18.22 -6.07 -3.63
N GLN A 314 18.63 -4.94 -3.08
CA GLN A 314 19.37 -4.85 -1.83
C GLN A 314 18.43 -4.99 -0.62
N ASP A 315 18.99 -5.31 0.54
CA ASP A 315 18.25 -5.24 1.80
C ASP A 315 17.74 -3.82 2.05
N SER A 316 16.48 -3.73 2.47
CA SER A 316 15.81 -2.47 2.79
C SER A 316 15.42 -2.43 4.26
N TYR A 317 15.49 -1.24 4.83
CA TYR A 317 15.05 -0.99 6.19
C TYR A 317 14.30 0.32 6.28
N ARG A 318 13.28 0.33 7.14
CA ARG A 318 12.48 1.51 7.41
C ARG A 318 12.42 1.77 8.90
N ILE A 319 12.62 3.01 9.29
CA ILE A 319 12.49 3.48 10.67
C ILE A 319 11.34 4.48 10.69
N SER A 320 10.38 4.24 11.57
CA SER A 320 9.17 5.06 11.69
C SER A 320 8.96 5.48 13.14
N ALA A 321 8.49 6.71 13.35
CA ALA A 321 8.12 7.24 14.65
C ALA A 321 6.83 8.06 14.52
N GLY A 322 5.91 7.93 15.47
CA GLY A 322 4.59 8.52 15.34
C GLY A 322 3.65 8.13 16.45
N GLY A 323 2.43 8.66 16.40
CA GLY A 323 1.50 8.53 17.49
C GLY A 323 0.17 9.20 17.25
N TRP A 324 -0.63 9.26 18.29
CA TRP A 324 -1.94 9.90 18.27
C TRP A 324 -2.21 10.64 19.57
N TYR A 325 -3.11 11.62 19.47
CA TYR A 325 -3.59 12.43 20.58
C TYR A 325 -5.11 12.59 20.49
N LEU A 326 -5.79 12.32 21.59
CA LEU A 326 -7.23 12.45 21.77
C LEU A 326 -7.46 13.38 22.97
N PRO A 327 -7.83 14.65 22.74
CA PRO A 327 -7.88 15.64 23.82
C PRO A 327 -8.85 15.25 24.95
N ASN A 328 -10.12 14.98 24.59
CA ASN A 328 -11.13 14.53 25.52
C ASN A 328 -12.29 13.86 24.77
N TYR A 329 -12.35 12.54 24.85
CA TYR A 329 -13.37 11.73 24.20
C TYR A 329 -14.80 11.98 24.76
N ASN A 330 -14.93 12.43 26.00
CA ASN A 330 -16.19 12.67 26.70
C ASN A 330 -16.71 14.11 26.59
N ASN A 331 -16.02 15.00 25.89
CA ASN A 331 -16.44 16.39 25.80
C ASN A 331 -17.63 16.56 24.82
N PHE A 332 -18.85 16.62 25.36
CA PHE A 332 -20.07 16.83 24.57
C PHE A 332 -20.22 18.27 24.04
N ARG A 333 -19.49 19.24 24.60
CA ARG A 333 -19.58 20.67 24.22
C ARG A 333 -18.68 21.04 23.05
N SER A 334 -17.51 20.40 22.92
CA SER A 334 -16.56 20.68 21.85
C SER A 334 -16.35 19.46 20.95
N TYR A 335 -16.72 19.59 19.67
CA TYR A 335 -16.50 18.54 18.69
C TYR A 335 -15.02 18.22 18.49
N PHE A 336 -14.17 19.25 18.37
CA PHE A 336 -12.73 19.09 18.14
C PHE A 336 -12.00 18.39 19.29
N SER A 337 -12.51 18.48 20.52
CA SER A 337 -11.94 17.72 21.64
C SER A 337 -12.10 16.20 21.47
N ARG A 338 -13.07 15.75 20.65
CA ARG A 338 -13.34 14.33 20.35
C ARG A 338 -12.68 13.85 19.06
N VAL A 339 -11.96 14.72 18.36
CA VAL A 339 -11.21 14.37 17.16
C VAL A 339 -9.90 13.70 17.59
N VAL A 340 -9.58 12.58 16.95
CA VAL A 340 -8.28 11.94 17.12
C VAL A 340 -7.32 12.57 16.13
N TYR A 341 -6.21 13.10 16.63
CA TYR A 341 -5.14 13.66 15.82
C TYR A 341 -4.00 12.65 15.74
N ARG A 342 -3.48 12.39 14.54
CA ARG A 342 -2.39 11.47 14.29
C ARG A 342 -1.24 12.20 13.64
N TYR A 343 -0.02 11.77 13.96
CA TYR A 343 1.21 12.35 13.42
C TYR A 343 2.27 11.27 13.31
N GLY A 344 3.18 11.41 12.34
CA GLY A 344 4.31 10.51 12.20
C GLY A 344 5.33 10.98 11.19
N ALA A 345 6.47 10.31 11.19
CA ALA A 345 7.56 10.49 10.26
C ALA A 345 8.26 9.16 10.02
N PHE A 346 8.87 9.01 8.86
CA PHE A 346 9.62 7.81 8.52
C PHE A 346 10.79 8.11 7.58
N TYR A 347 11.78 7.22 7.66
CA TYR A 347 12.89 7.12 6.72
C TYR A 347 13.00 5.67 6.25
N GLU A 348 13.17 5.47 4.96
CA GLU A 348 13.26 4.17 4.32
C GLU A 348 14.45 4.16 3.37
N LYS A 349 15.41 3.26 3.62
CA LYS A 349 16.42 2.91 2.62
C LYS A 349 15.79 1.90 1.67
N GLY A 350 15.56 2.31 0.43
CA GLY A 350 14.93 1.46 -0.58
C GLY A 350 15.82 0.31 -1.03
N SER A 351 15.21 -0.75 -1.54
CA SER A 351 15.90 -1.95 -2.06
C SER A 351 16.47 -1.76 -3.47
N LEU A 352 16.09 -0.69 -4.17
CA LEU A 352 16.53 -0.41 -5.54
C LEU A 352 17.79 0.45 -5.51
N GLU A 353 18.84 -0.03 -6.17
CA GLU A 353 20.08 0.70 -6.40
C GLU A 353 20.28 0.93 -7.90
N ILE A 354 20.48 2.18 -8.30
CA ILE A 354 20.70 2.56 -9.70
C ILE A 354 21.94 3.45 -9.76
N ALA A 355 22.88 3.12 -10.66
CA ALA A 355 24.13 3.86 -10.84
C ALA A 355 24.86 4.15 -9.51
N GLY A 356 24.94 3.14 -8.63
CA GLY A 356 25.59 3.22 -7.31
C GLY A 356 24.86 4.07 -6.26
N ASN A 357 23.61 4.45 -6.50
CA ASN A 357 22.81 5.24 -5.55
C ASN A 357 21.55 4.46 -5.12
N SER A 358 21.37 4.26 -3.82
CA SER A 358 20.13 3.71 -3.27
C SER A 358 18.98 4.72 -3.38
N ILE A 359 17.81 4.27 -3.82
CA ILE A 359 16.60 5.09 -3.93
C ILE A 359 15.90 5.15 -2.57
N ASN A 360 16.33 6.09 -1.73
CA ASN A 360 15.78 6.29 -0.40
C ASN A 360 14.46 7.08 -0.44
N LYS A 361 13.61 6.88 0.57
CA LYS A 361 12.36 7.60 0.78
C LYS A 361 12.33 8.18 2.19
N PHE A 362 11.85 9.40 2.33
CA PHE A 362 11.52 9.99 3.62
C PHE A 362 10.18 10.71 3.54
N GLY A 363 9.49 10.81 4.67
CA GLY A 363 8.22 11.50 4.72
C GLY A 363 7.76 11.82 6.12
N ILE A 364 6.81 12.76 6.17
CA ILE A 364 6.01 13.09 7.33
C ILE A 364 4.56 12.81 7.01
N SER A 365 3.79 12.46 8.02
CA SER A 365 2.38 12.14 7.89
C SER A 365 1.58 12.76 9.01
N GLY A 366 0.34 13.08 8.73
CA GLY A 366 -0.62 13.50 9.72
C GLY A 366 -2.02 13.08 9.31
N GLY A 367 -2.93 13.01 10.28
CA GLY A 367 -4.30 12.67 9.97
C GLY A 367 -5.26 12.93 11.12
N VAL A 368 -6.54 12.88 10.80
CA VAL A 368 -7.62 13.08 11.75
C VAL A 368 -8.69 11.99 11.60
N MET A 369 -9.25 11.58 12.73
CA MET A 369 -10.49 10.81 12.77
C MET A 369 -11.60 11.71 13.27
N LEU A 370 -12.58 11.95 12.41
CA LEU A 370 -13.75 12.78 12.67
C LEU A 370 -14.93 11.85 13.05
N PRO A 371 -15.26 11.72 14.35
CA PRO A 371 -16.35 10.85 14.76
C PRO A 371 -17.70 11.36 14.26
N PHE A 372 -18.60 10.44 13.91
CA PHE A 372 -19.98 10.79 13.63
C PHE A 372 -20.74 11.12 14.94
N LYS A 373 -21.62 12.13 14.90
CA LYS A 373 -22.28 12.74 16.07
C LYS A 373 -23.06 11.75 16.96
N THR A 374 -23.47 10.60 16.42
CA THR A 374 -24.26 9.56 17.10
C THR A 374 -23.46 8.35 17.55
N SER A 375 -22.14 8.31 17.32
CA SER A 375 -21.30 7.19 17.72
C SER A 375 -21.07 7.23 19.23
N SER A 376 -21.38 6.11 19.90
CA SER A 376 -21.00 5.93 21.30
C SER A 376 -19.48 6.05 21.44
N ILE A 377 -19.05 6.65 22.54
CA ILE A 377 -17.66 7.01 22.87
C ILE A 377 -16.66 5.87 22.67
N THR A 378 -17.05 4.62 22.90
CA THR A 378 -16.21 3.42 22.74
C THR A 378 -16.38 2.73 21.37
N ARG A 379 -17.13 3.36 20.45
CA ARG A 379 -17.64 2.77 19.21
C ARG A 379 -17.58 3.79 18.07
N MET A 380 -16.44 4.46 17.92
CA MET A 380 -16.30 5.57 16.98
C MET A 380 -16.33 5.05 15.54
N SER A 381 -17.48 5.21 14.89
CA SER A 381 -17.57 5.28 13.43
C SER A 381 -17.26 6.72 13.02
N GLY A 382 -16.60 6.90 11.88
CA GLY A 382 -16.18 8.22 11.49
C GLY A 382 -15.58 8.30 10.11
N LEU A 383 -15.26 9.54 9.74
CA LEU A 383 -14.48 9.88 8.56
C LEU A 383 -13.02 10.00 8.98
N GLU A 384 -12.15 9.28 8.28
CA GLU A 384 -10.70 9.35 8.44
C GLU A 384 -10.10 10.13 7.28
N ILE A 385 -9.22 11.07 7.59
CA ILE A 385 -8.49 11.85 6.61
C ILE A 385 -7.01 11.77 6.98
N GLY A 386 -6.17 11.39 6.04
CA GLY A 386 -4.72 11.33 6.21
C GLY A 386 -4.00 12.08 5.10
N VAL A 387 -2.87 12.67 5.44
CA VAL A 387 -1.96 13.34 4.49
C VAL A 387 -0.55 12.79 4.72
N GLU A 388 0.12 12.40 3.65
CA GLU A 388 1.53 12.02 3.65
C GLU A 388 2.29 12.95 2.68
N LEU A 389 3.36 13.55 3.16
CA LEU A 389 4.23 14.43 2.39
C LEU A 389 5.65 13.88 2.45
N GLY A 390 6.34 13.85 1.32
CA GLY A 390 7.72 13.38 1.36
C GLY A 390 8.41 13.40 0.02
N LYS A 391 9.53 12.68 -0.02
CA LYS A 391 10.42 12.62 -1.17
C LYS A 391 11.04 11.23 -1.30
N ARG A 392 11.25 10.81 -2.54
CA ARG A 392 11.89 9.55 -2.93
C ARG A 392 12.91 9.81 -4.04
N GLY A 393 14.06 9.15 -3.97
CA GLY A 393 15.10 9.23 -5.00
C GLY A 393 16.05 10.43 -4.85
N THR A 394 16.85 10.66 -5.88
CA THR A 394 17.98 11.60 -5.88
C THR A 394 18.18 12.22 -7.26
N LEU A 395 18.78 13.41 -7.32
CA LEU A 395 19.18 14.04 -8.59
C LEU A 395 20.60 13.64 -9.04
N LYS A 396 21.37 13.00 -8.14
CA LYS A 396 22.74 12.56 -8.45
C LYS A 396 22.72 11.63 -9.66
N ASN A 397 23.74 11.74 -10.52
CA ASN A 397 23.87 10.94 -11.74
C ASN A 397 22.63 11.00 -12.65
N ASN A 398 21.99 12.18 -12.75
CA ASN A 398 20.79 12.42 -13.55
C ASN A 398 19.58 11.56 -13.16
N LEU A 399 19.58 10.99 -11.96
CA LEU A 399 18.47 10.20 -11.45
C LEU A 399 17.25 11.08 -11.16
N ILE A 400 16.12 10.40 -10.98
CA ILE A 400 14.83 11.03 -10.78
C ILE A 400 14.63 11.34 -9.30
N ASN A 401 14.10 12.52 -9.03
CA ASN A 401 13.69 12.96 -7.72
C ASN A 401 12.18 13.14 -7.70
N GLN A 402 11.50 12.40 -6.84
CA GLN A 402 10.05 12.40 -6.72
C GLN A 402 9.66 13.04 -5.39
N ASN A 403 9.05 14.21 -5.42
CA ASN A 403 8.30 14.72 -4.27
C ASN A 403 6.85 14.26 -4.38
N PHE A 404 6.24 13.86 -3.27
CA PHE A 404 4.89 13.34 -3.28
C PHE A 404 4.02 13.97 -2.20
N VAL A 405 2.73 14.12 -2.53
CA VAL A 405 1.65 14.54 -1.64
C VAL A 405 0.51 13.56 -1.80
N ASN A 406 0.31 12.72 -0.79
CA ASN A 406 -0.75 11.72 -0.80
C ASN A 406 -1.85 12.15 0.17
N LEU A 407 -3.07 12.27 -0.35
CA LEU A 407 -4.28 12.50 0.44
C LEU A 407 -5.05 11.19 0.51
N LYS A 408 -5.43 10.78 1.71
CA LYS A 408 -6.26 9.59 1.93
C LYS A 408 -7.55 9.98 2.63
N VAL A 409 -8.65 9.41 2.17
CA VAL A 409 -9.97 9.62 2.77
C VAL A 409 -10.66 8.28 2.91
N GLY A 410 -11.22 8.01 4.08
CA GLY A 410 -11.88 6.73 4.34
C GLY A 410 -13.00 6.81 5.34
N PHE A 411 -13.92 5.87 5.23
CA PHE A 411 -15.04 5.72 6.14
C PHE A 411 -14.83 4.47 6.97
N ASN A 412 -15.01 4.59 8.27
CA ASN A 412 -15.06 3.45 9.18
C ASN A 412 -16.45 3.35 9.79
N PHE A 413 -17.12 2.23 9.56
CA PHE A 413 -18.42 1.91 10.13
C PHE A 413 -18.26 0.72 11.07
N ALA A 414 -18.51 0.94 12.36
CA ALA A 414 -18.39 -0.08 13.40
C ALA A 414 -19.73 -0.27 14.10
N ASP A 415 -20.24 -1.51 14.14
CA ASP A 415 -21.47 -1.86 14.84
C ASP A 415 -21.45 -3.29 15.40
N ARG A 416 -22.33 -3.58 16.36
CA ARG A 416 -22.54 -4.93 16.89
C ARG A 416 -23.44 -5.70 15.93
N TRP A 417 -22.83 -6.52 15.09
CA TRP A 417 -23.54 -7.49 14.28
C TRP A 417 -23.88 -8.72 15.14
N PHE A 418 -24.91 -9.48 14.76
CA PHE A 418 -25.33 -10.70 15.45
C PHE A 418 -25.87 -10.52 16.89
N ARG A 419 -26.57 -9.41 17.16
CA ARG A 419 -27.40 -9.35 18.38
C ARG A 419 -28.49 -10.41 18.27
N LYS A 420 -28.60 -11.29 19.28
CA LYS A 420 -29.80 -12.12 19.43
C LYS A 420 -30.99 -11.18 19.50
N GLN A 421 -31.91 -11.28 18.54
CA GLN A 421 -33.19 -10.60 18.64
C GLN A 421 -33.90 -11.21 19.85
N LEU A 422 -34.13 -10.40 20.88
CA LEU A 422 -35.11 -10.74 21.89
C LEU A 422 -36.46 -10.55 21.19
N TYR A 423 -37.23 -11.63 21.09
CA TYR A 423 -38.58 -11.62 20.51
C TYR A 423 -39.43 -10.54 21.21
N ASN A 424 -40.16 -9.74 20.42
CA ASN A 424 -41.26 -8.91 20.90
C ASN A 424 -42.54 -9.74 20.97
#